data_AF-A0A7G8DQJ4-F1
#
_entry.id   AF-A0A7G8DQJ4-F1
#
_cell.length_a   1.000
_cell.length_b   1.000
_cell.length_c   1.000
_cell.angle_alpha   90.00
_cell.angle_beta   90.00
_cell.angle_gamma   90.00
#
_symmetry.space_group_name_H-M   'P 1'
#
loop_
_entity.id
_entity.type
_entity.pdbx_description
1 polymer ?
#
loop_
_entity_poly.entity_id
_entity_poly.type
_entity_poly.pdbx_seq_one_letter_code
_entity_poly.pdbx_strand_id
1 'polypeptide(L)' 'MEDATALIEQLEQDRAWLLEQIDRGRWQEFRLDLAALERELGQLLQRASEHFSSATDQS' A
#
# COMPACT_ATOMS: atom_id res chain seq x y z
N MET A 1 13.20 9.80 10.29
CA MET A 1 11.75 9.54 10.46
C MET A 1 10.95 10.09 9.28
N GLU A 2 11.33 11.24 8.68
CA GLU A 2 10.78 11.69 7.38
C GLU A 2 10.79 10.60 6.28
N ASP A 3 11.82 9.76 6.25
CA ASP A 3 11.92 8.67 5.27
C ASP A 3 10.80 7.62 5.37
N ALA A 4 10.26 7.37 6.57
CA ALA A 4 9.27 6.32 6.76
C ALA A 4 7.90 6.73 6.22
N THR A 5 7.46 7.97 6.50
CA THR A 5 6.20 8.51 5.97
C THR A 5 6.28 8.66 4.45
N ALA A 6 7.39 9.19 3.92
CA ALA A 6 7.60 9.29 2.48
C ALA A 6 7.61 7.92 1.79
N LEU A 7 8.21 6.90 2.42
CA LEU A 7 8.18 5.53 1.92
C LEU A 7 6.76 4.95 1.91
N ILE A 8 5.97 5.19 2.95
CA ILE A 8 4.57 4.75 3.01
C ILE A 8 3.75 5.38 1.88
N GLU A 9 3.92 6.68 1.64
CA GLU A 9 3.25 7.38 0.53
C GLU A 9 3.66 6.83 -0.84
N GLN A 10 4.93 6.48 -1.04
CA GLN A 10 5.39 5.86 -2.28
C GLN A 10 4.75 4.46 -2.46
N LEU A 11 4.71 3.66 -1.41
CA LEU A 11 4.11 2.31 -1.46
C LEU A 11 2.59 2.37 -1.68
N GLU A 12 1.90 3.39 -1.17
CA GLU A 12 0.49 3.66 -1.48
C GLU A 12 0.29 3.93 -2.98
N GLN A 13 1.15 4.76 -3.58
CA GLN A 13 1.10 5.06 -5.01
C GLN A 13 1.37 3.83 -5.87
N ASP A 14 2.39 3.04 -5.51
CA ASP A 14 2.74 1.80 -6.21
C ASP A 14 1.60 0.78 -6.13
N ARG A 15 0.95 0.67 -4.96
CA ARG A 15 -0.24 -0.18 -4.77
C ARG A 15 -1.41 0.27 -5.67
N ALA A 16 -1.70 1.56 -5.70
CA ALA A 16 -2.77 2.11 -6.55
C ALA A 16 -2.49 1.85 -8.03
N TRP A 17 -1.23 1.99 -8.46
CA TRP A 17 -0.82 1.67 -9.82
C TRP A 17 -1.01 0.19 -10.15
N LEU A 18 -0.64 -0.71 -9.23
CA LEU A 18 -0.82 -2.16 -9.38
C LEU A 18 -2.30 -2.51 -9.56
N LEU A 19 -3.17 -1.95 -8.71
CA LEU A 19 -4.62 -2.17 -8.79
C LEU A 19 -5.19 -1.72 -10.14
N GLU A 20 -4.78 -0.56 -10.63
CA GLU A 20 -5.20 -0.06 -11.94
C GLU A 20 -4.78 -1.02 -13.08
N GLN A 21 -3.59 -1.64 -12.98
CA GLN A 21 -3.16 -2.61 -13.99
C GLN A 21 -3.98 -3.89 -13.98
N ILE A 22 -4.34 -4.35 -12.78
CA ILE A 22 -5.23 -5.51 -12.61
C ILE A 22 -6.60 -5.19 -13.22
N ASP A 23 -7.14 -4.00 -12.98
CA ASP A 23 -8.44 -3.58 -13.51
C ASP A 23 -8.45 -3.40 -15.03
N ARG A 24 -7.33 -2.98 -15.61
CA ARG A 24 -7.10 -2.94 -17.06
C ARG A 24 -6.98 -4.33 -17.69
N GLY A 25 -7.06 -5.40 -16.89
CA GLY A 25 -7.02 -6.78 -17.36
C GLY A 25 -5.60 -7.29 -17.62
N ARG A 26 -4.57 -6.68 -17.04
CA ARG A 26 -3.23 -7.29 -17.01
C ARG A 26 -3.23 -8.47 -16.03
N TRP A 27 -2.42 -9.49 -16.32
CA TRP A 27 -2.23 -10.67 -15.46
C TRP A 27 -3.55 -11.35 -15.05
N GLN A 28 -4.47 -11.57 -16.01
CA GLN A 28 -5.80 -12.14 -15.73
C GLN A 28 -5.74 -13.47 -14.97
N GLU A 29 -4.75 -14.31 -15.27
CA GLU A 29 -4.54 -15.60 -14.60
C GLU A 29 -4.23 -15.48 -13.11
N PHE A 30 -3.70 -14.34 -12.67
CA PHE A 30 -3.34 -14.05 -11.28
C PHE A 30 -4.25 -13.00 -10.62
N ARG A 31 -5.35 -12.59 -11.28
CA ARG A 31 -6.18 -11.47 -10.82
C ARG A 31 -6.66 -11.62 -9.38
N LEU A 32 -7.08 -12.83 -9.00
CA LEU A 32 -7.59 -13.11 -7.65
C LEU A 32 -6.46 -13.05 -6.60
N ASP A 33 -5.31 -13.65 -6.91
CA ASP A 33 -4.16 -13.65 -6.02
C ASP A 33 -3.58 -12.24 -5.86
N LEU A 34 -3.48 -11.48 -6.94
CA LEU A 34 -3.02 -10.10 -6.94
C LEU A 34 -3.99 -9.17 -6.20
N ALA A 35 -5.30 -9.38 -6.32
CA ALA A 35 -6.30 -8.64 -5.53
C ALA A 35 -6.21 -8.95 -4.04
N ALA A 36 -5.95 -10.21 -3.68
CA ALA A 36 -5.72 -10.60 -2.28
C ALA A 36 -4.45 -9.94 -1.73
N LEU A 37 -3.34 -9.99 -2.49
CA LEU A 37 -2.08 -9.35 -2.14
C LEU A 37 -2.23 -7.83 -1.98
N GLU A 38 -2.91 -7.16 -2.91
CA GLU A 38 -3.20 -5.72 -2.83
C GLU A 38 -3.94 -5.39 -1.54
N ARG A 39 -4.95 -6.17 -1.19
CA ARG A 39 -5.74 -5.97 0.04
C ARG A 39 -4.92 -6.17 1.30
N GLU A 40 -4.00 -7.15 1.32
CA GLU A 40 -3.07 -7.35 2.43
C GLU A 40 -2.09 -6.19 2.57
N LEU A 41 -1.54 -5.71 1.45
CA LEU A 41 -0.65 -4.55 1.39
C LEU A 41 -1.35 -3.28 1.89
N GLY A 42 -2.60 -3.03 1.47
CA GLY A 42 -3.37 -1.88 1.94
C GLY A 42 -3.56 -1.88 3.45
N GLN A 43 -3.87 -3.04 4.05
CA GLN A 43 -3.99 -3.15 5.51
C GLN A 43 -2.65 -2.94 6.24
N LEU A 44 -1.55 -3.41 5.66
CA LEU A 44 -0.22 -3.21 6.24
C LEU A 44 0.18 -1.74 6.22
N LEU A 45 0.01 -1.07 5.08
CA LEU A 45 0.35 0.35 4.91
C LEU A 45 -0.51 1.26 5.80
N GLN A 46 -1.80 0.94 5.94
CA GLN A 46 -2.67 1.65 6.88
C GLN A 46 -2.13 1.55 8.32
N ARG A 47 -1.81 0.35 8.80
CA ARG A 47 -1.26 0.17 10.16
C ARG A 47 0.09 0.87 10.34
N ALA A 48 0.95 0.82 9.31
CA ALA A 48 2.22 1.53 9.34
C ALA A 48 1.99 3.04 9.45
N SER A 49 1.09 3.60 8.63
CA SER A 49 0.75 5.03 8.67
C SER A 49 0.24 5.46 10.04
N GLU A 50 -0.65 4.67 10.67
CA GLU A 50 -1.13 4.89 12.03
C GLU A 50 0.02 4.86 13.06
N HIS A 51 0.92 3.90 12.95
CA HIS A 51 2.08 3.75 13.85
C HIS A 51 3.06 4.94 13.72
N PHE A 52 3.38 5.39 12.51
CA PHE A 52 4.33 6.49 12.31
C PHE A 52 3.70 7.87 12.55
N SER A 53 2.39 8.02 12.34
CA SER A 53 1.65 9.23 12.74
C SER A 53 1.62 9.39 14.26
N SER A 54 1.30 8.31 14.99
CA SER A 54 1.24 8.33 16.45
C SER A 54 2.59 8.45 17.15
N ALA A 55 3.68 8.05 16.49
CA ALA A 55 5.05 8.30 16.97
C ALA A 55 5.48 9.76 16.80
N THR A 56 4.92 10.47 15.81
CA THR A 56 5.20 11.88 15.56
C THR A 56 4.48 12.80 16.55
N ASP A 57 3.25 12.45 16.96
CA ASP A 57 2.47 13.20 17.97
C ASP A 57 2.99 13.06 19.42
N GLN A 58 3.87 12.09 19.70
CA GLN A 58 4.42 11.83 21.03
C GLN A 58 5.84 12.41 21.25
N SER A 59 6.41 13.12 20.27
CA SER A 59 7.77 13.70 20.34
C SER A 59 7.77 15.22 20.47
#